data_AF-A0A9E4M468-F1
#
_entry.id   AF-A0A9E4M468-F1
#
_cell.length_a   1.000
_cell.length_b   1.000
_cell.length_c   1.000
_cell.angle_alpha   90.00
_cell.angle_beta   90.00
_cell.angle_gamma   90.00
#
_symmetry.space_group_name_H-M   'P 1'
#
loop_
_entity.id
_entity.type
_entity.pdbx_description
1 polymer ?
#
loop_
_entity_poly.entity_id
_entity_poly.type
_entity_poly.pdbx_seq_one_letter_code
_entity_poly.pdbx_strand_id
1 'polypeptide(L)'
;MNSRDPVFAKSSRLYRFFASGPVFVSLVDGRLRLEQQNGRGTEHVSIERIDDIRLSRSLFWTRLTVHKTDQTRHSIGGLDLQVAVRFRDAVIENARQHADELGPRLEELGKYLDRVLDGGSYVKHSASKEFREVLASAEHQPGGLVRNSLRPRARTALDRFAPLESPKRFEAERSKANKQFIEMSIPRVKAATRSVLPYPVTDEQAETIATDEDVTLVLAGAGTGKTVTIVGKVAHLVRNEGVRPDEILVLAYNRKAAEEIRERLPPDLSGSRVSTFHAFGRSVIAKSGGAPSISKVAEDRSVFI
;
A
#
# COMPACT_ATOMS: atom_id res chain seq x y z
N MET A 1 18.66 -18.51 20.60
CA MET A 1 19.10 -19.90 20.92
C MET A 1 18.54 -20.78 19.81
N ASN A 2 19.39 -21.13 18.83
CA ASN A 2 19.00 -21.85 17.62
C ASN A 2 18.62 -23.31 17.94
N SER A 3 17.34 -23.68 17.97
CA SER A 3 16.97 -25.09 17.84
C SER A 3 16.86 -25.43 16.34
N ARG A 4 18.02 -25.55 15.69
CA ARG A 4 18.14 -26.12 14.32
C ARG A 4 18.23 -27.64 14.34
N ASP A 5 17.91 -28.28 15.46
CA ASP A 5 17.85 -29.74 15.51
C ASP A 5 16.54 -30.21 14.87
N PRO A 6 16.62 -31.00 13.80
CA PRO A 6 15.41 -31.47 13.16
C PRO A 6 14.63 -32.40 14.10
N VAL A 7 13.36 -32.10 14.32
CA VAL A 7 12.47 -32.94 15.14
C VAL A 7 11.95 -34.06 14.26
N PHE A 8 12.19 -35.31 14.63
CA PHE A 8 11.79 -36.48 13.84
C PHE A 8 10.74 -37.34 14.54
N ALA A 9 9.76 -37.81 13.77
CA ALA A 9 8.83 -38.87 14.13
C ALA A 9 8.97 -40.05 13.17
N LYS A 10 8.97 -41.27 13.71
CA LYS A 10 9.08 -42.53 12.95
C LYS A 10 7.83 -43.38 13.16
N SER A 11 7.49 -44.21 12.18
CA SER A 11 6.37 -45.17 12.31
C SER A 11 6.59 -46.19 13.44
N SER A 12 5.49 -46.54 14.11
CA SER A 12 5.38 -47.51 15.18
C SER A 12 5.70 -48.92 14.69
N ARG A 13 6.12 -49.80 15.62
CA ARG A 13 6.43 -51.19 15.29
C ARG A 13 5.23 -51.92 14.70
N LEU A 14 4.03 -51.71 15.27
CA LEU A 14 2.79 -52.32 14.78
C LEU A 14 2.46 -51.88 13.35
N TYR A 15 2.62 -50.61 13.01
CA TYR A 15 2.36 -50.14 11.64
C TYR A 15 3.27 -50.82 10.60
N ARG A 16 4.54 -51.07 10.94
CA ARG A 16 5.47 -51.79 10.06
C ARG A 16 5.05 -53.23 9.76
N PHE A 17 4.23 -53.85 10.62
CA PHE A 17 3.66 -55.17 10.35
C PHE A 17 2.48 -55.11 9.37
N PHE A 18 1.74 -53.99 9.30
CA PHE A 18 0.50 -53.88 8.52
C PHE A 18 0.62 -53.04 7.24
N ALA A 19 1.71 -52.29 7.06
CA ALA A 19 1.91 -51.40 5.93
C ALA A 19 3.22 -51.70 5.19
N SER A 20 3.28 -51.33 3.91
CA SER A 20 4.36 -51.72 3.00
C SER A 20 5.68 -50.96 3.20
N GLY A 21 5.93 -50.29 4.33
CA GLY A 21 7.18 -49.57 4.62
C GLY A 21 7.08 -48.50 5.72
N PRO A 22 8.20 -48.00 6.25
CA PRO A 22 8.19 -46.95 7.26
C PRO A 22 7.87 -45.57 6.68
N VAL A 23 7.24 -44.74 7.52
CA VAL A 23 6.95 -43.33 7.23
C VAL A 23 7.71 -42.46 8.23
N PHE A 24 8.27 -41.37 7.73
CA PHE A 24 9.04 -40.40 8.50
C PHE A 24 8.42 -39.03 8.37
N VAL A 25 8.35 -38.33 9.49
CA VAL A 25 7.92 -36.93 9.55
C VAL A 25 9.03 -36.15 10.22
N SER A 26 9.44 -35.04 9.62
CA SER A 26 10.45 -34.18 10.19
C SER A 26 10.11 -32.71 10.03
N LEU A 27 10.58 -31.89 10.97
CA LEU A 27 10.54 -30.44 10.86
C LEU A 27 11.97 -29.94 10.66
N VAL A 28 12.24 -29.33 9.51
CA VAL A 28 13.56 -28.84 9.11
C VAL A 28 13.40 -27.43 8.55
N ASP A 29 14.11 -26.46 9.12
CA ASP A 29 14.10 -25.05 8.67
C ASP A 29 12.68 -24.47 8.47
N GLY A 30 11.78 -24.71 9.44
CA GLY A 30 10.38 -24.24 9.38
C GLY A 30 9.52 -24.93 8.32
N ARG A 31 10.02 -26.01 7.71
CA ARG A 31 9.30 -26.82 6.72
C ARG A 31 9.04 -28.22 7.26
N LEU A 32 7.78 -28.61 7.17
CA LEU A 32 7.34 -29.96 7.43
C LEU A 32 7.73 -30.85 6.24
N ARG A 33 8.62 -31.82 6.47
CA ARG A 33 9.03 -32.83 5.50
C ARG A 33 8.34 -34.15 5.80
N LEU A 34 7.64 -34.68 4.80
CA LEU A 34 6.85 -35.91 4.85
C LEU A 34 7.48 -36.92 3.89
N GLU A 35 7.94 -38.06 4.39
CA GLU A 35 8.72 -39.02 3.60
C GLU A 35 8.18 -40.45 3.75
N GLN A 36 7.86 -41.10 2.63
CA GLN A 36 7.49 -42.52 2.57
C GLN A 36 8.56 -43.30 1.80
N GLN A 37 9.11 -44.36 2.40
CA GLN A 37 10.26 -45.10 1.84
C GLN A 37 9.95 -45.85 0.52
N ASN A 38 8.69 -45.94 0.12
CA ASN A 38 8.22 -46.81 -0.96
C ASN A 38 8.27 -46.12 -2.36
N GLY A 39 9.06 -45.05 -2.52
CA GLY A 39 9.16 -44.31 -3.78
C GLY A 39 7.98 -43.39 -4.10
N ARG A 40 7.07 -43.13 -3.15
CA ARG A 40 5.89 -42.25 -3.32
C ARG A 40 6.15 -40.75 -3.07
N GLY A 41 7.42 -40.35 -2.99
CA GLY A 41 7.85 -38.95 -2.94
C GLY A 41 8.10 -38.40 -1.53
N THR A 42 8.94 -37.37 -1.48
CA THR A 42 9.13 -36.50 -0.30
C THR A 42 8.34 -35.22 -0.55
N GLU A 43 7.48 -34.84 0.39
CA GLU A 43 6.71 -33.60 0.33
C GLU A 43 7.23 -32.61 1.37
N HIS A 44 7.40 -31.35 0.95
CA HIS A 44 7.78 -30.25 1.82
C HIS A 44 6.63 -29.25 1.92
N VAL A 45 6.17 -28.97 3.14
CA VAL A 45 5.10 -28.03 3.42
C VAL A 45 5.63 -26.93 4.33
N SER A 46 5.63 -25.68 3.86
CA SER A 46 5.97 -24.51 4.69
C SER A 46 4.97 -24.38 5.84
N ILE A 47 5.43 -23.99 7.04
CA ILE A 47 4.56 -23.74 8.19
C ILE A 47 3.49 -22.67 7.89
N GLU A 48 3.83 -21.71 7.03
CA GLU A 48 2.93 -20.66 6.53
C GLU A 48 1.79 -21.19 5.67
N ARG A 49 1.84 -22.44 5.20
CA ARG A 49 0.78 -23.05 4.38
C ARG A 49 -0.06 -24.05 5.17
N ILE A 50 0.12 -24.13 6.49
CA ILE A 50 -0.59 -25.07 7.36
C ILE A 50 -1.68 -24.34 8.15
N ASP A 51 -2.92 -24.78 7.97
CA ASP A 51 -4.07 -24.28 8.71
C ASP A 51 -4.19 -24.91 10.09
N ASP A 52 -4.03 -26.23 10.15
CA ASP A 52 -4.21 -27.00 11.37
C ASP A 52 -3.48 -28.35 11.28
N ILE A 53 -3.12 -28.91 12.43
CA ILE A 53 -2.51 -30.23 12.56
C ILE A 53 -3.28 -31.06 13.59
N ARG A 54 -3.97 -32.10 13.11
CA ARG A 54 -4.86 -32.92 13.92
C ARG A 54 -4.29 -34.29 14.17
N LEU A 55 -4.55 -34.82 15.37
CA LEU A 55 -4.25 -36.20 15.74
C LEU A 55 -5.56 -36.97 15.89
N SER A 56 -5.64 -38.14 15.27
CA SER A 56 -6.74 -39.09 15.44
C SER A 56 -6.19 -40.44 15.87
N ARG A 57 -6.79 -41.03 16.91
CA ARG A 57 -6.43 -42.38 17.37
C ARG A 57 -7.09 -43.43 16.49
N SER A 58 -6.33 -44.45 16.11
CA SER A 58 -6.81 -45.70 15.52
C SER A 58 -6.54 -46.86 16.48
N LEU A 59 -7.00 -48.08 16.17
CA LEU A 59 -6.82 -49.25 17.05
C LEU A 59 -5.36 -49.52 17.43
N PHE A 60 -4.41 -49.31 16.52
CA PHE A 60 -3.01 -49.73 16.69
C PHE A 60 -1.98 -48.62 16.46
N TRP A 61 -2.43 -47.41 16.11
CA TRP A 61 -1.55 -46.25 15.84
C TRP A 61 -2.30 -44.94 15.93
N THR A 62 -1.56 -43.84 15.95
CA THR A 62 -2.08 -42.48 15.79
C THR A 62 -1.88 -42.03 14.34
N ARG A 63 -2.89 -41.34 13.80
CA ARG A 63 -2.82 -40.66 12.51
C ARG A 63 -2.67 -39.17 12.74
N LEU A 64 -1.69 -38.57 12.07
CA LEU A 64 -1.46 -37.14 12.02
C LEU A 64 -1.97 -36.61 10.67
N THR A 65 -2.83 -35.60 10.70
CA THR A 65 -3.42 -34.97 9.51
C THR A 65 -3.05 -33.50 9.49
N VAL A 66 -2.38 -33.10 8.41
CA VAL A 66 -2.01 -31.71 8.12
C VAL A 66 -3.05 -31.14 7.17
N HIS A 67 -3.72 -30.08 7.60
CA HIS A 67 -4.64 -29.31 6.78
C HIS A 67 -3.91 -28.10 6.23
N LYS A 68 -3.95 -27.90 4.91
CA LYS A 68 -3.25 -26.80 4.25
C LYS A 68 -4.22 -25.72 3.77
N THR A 69 -3.67 -24.54 3.52
CA THR A 69 -4.40 -23.36 3.01
C THR A 69 -5.05 -23.58 1.64
N ASP A 70 -4.51 -24.48 0.82
CA ASP A 70 -5.08 -24.90 -0.47
C ASP A 70 -6.22 -25.93 -0.34
N GLN A 71 -6.73 -26.13 0.88
CA GLN A 71 -7.75 -27.13 1.25
C GLN A 71 -7.32 -28.59 1.10
N THR A 72 -6.07 -28.85 0.66
CA THR A 72 -5.53 -30.22 0.61
C THR A 72 -5.20 -30.72 2.01
N ARG A 73 -5.23 -32.04 2.16
CA ARG A 73 -4.94 -32.70 3.44
C ARG A 73 -3.92 -33.79 3.21
N HIS A 74 -2.87 -33.79 4.03
CA HIS A 74 -1.90 -34.88 4.04
C HIS A 74 -2.07 -35.66 5.35
N SER A 75 -2.30 -36.98 5.26
CA SER A 75 -2.51 -37.84 6.42
C SER A 75 -1.43 -38.90 6.53
N ILE A 76 -0.82 -38.97 7.70
CA ILE A 76 0.25 -39.90 8.03
C ILE A 76 -0.23 -40.81 9.15
N GLY A 77 -0.48 -42.06 8.82
CA GLY A 77 -0.79 -43.10 9.79
C GLY A 77 0.46 -43.68 10.43
N GLY A 78 0.25 -44.54 11.43
CA GLY A 78 1.32 -45.37 11.95
C GLY A 78 2.22 -44.71 12.98
N LEU A 79 1.88 -43.54 13.54
CA LEU A 79 2.71 -42.89 14.55
C LEU A 79 2.38 -43.41 15.95
N ASP A 80 3.41 -43.53 16.81
CA ASP A 80 3.18 -43.67 18.25
C ASP A 80 2.50 -42.40 18.79
N LEU A 81 1.61 -42.54 19.78
CA LEU A 81 0.86 -41.40 20.31
C LEU A 81 1.76 -40.33 20.91
N GLN A 82 2.73 -40.71 21.76
CA GLN A 82 3.61 -39.73 22.41
C GLN A 82 4.48 -39.03 21.37
N VAL A 83 4.94 -39.78 20.37
CA VAL A 83 5.70 -39.23 19.25
C VAL A 83 4.84 -38.27 18.42
N ALA A 84 3.59 -38.62 18.11
CA ALA A 84 2.68 -37.78 17.34
C ALA A 84 2.33 -36.48 18.08
N VAL A 85 2.12 -36.55 19.39
CA VAL A 85 1.89 -35.37 20.25
C VAL A 85 3.13 -34.47 20.26
N ARG A 86 4.31 -35.02 20.56
CA ARG A 86 5.57 -34.24 20.54
C ARG A 86 5.83 -33.57 19.19
N PHE A 87 5.54 -34.28 18.10
CA PHE A 87 5.69 -33.74 16.77
C PHE A 87 4.71 -32.58 16.50
N ARG A 88 3.43 -32.76 16.82
CA ARG A 88 2.41 -31.71 16.73
C ARG A 88 2.84 -30.47 17.53
N ASP A 89 3.29 -30.66 18.76
CA ASP A 89 3.68 -29.57 19.64
C ASP A 89 4.93 -28.84 19.11
N ALA A 90 5.89 -29.56 18.50
CA ALA A 90 7.02 -28.94 17.80
C ALA A 90 6.61 -28.11 16.59
N VAL A 91 5.61 -28.56 15.82
CA VAL A 91 5.04 -27.78 14.69
C VAL A 91 4.34 -26.52 15.21
N ILE A 92 3.56 -26.62 16.28
CA ILE A 92 2.89 -25.47 16.89
C ILE A 92 3.91 -24.46 17.45
N GLU A 93 4.95 -24.92 18.13
CA GLU A 93 6.00 -24.05 18.65
C GLU A 93 6.77 -23.34 17.54
N ASN A 94 7.04 -24.03 16.41
CA ASN A 94 7.63 -23.39 15.25
C ASN A 94 6.70 -22.34 14.61
N ALA A 95 5.40 -22.62 14.53
CA ALA A 95 4.42 -21.62 14.09
C ALA A 95 4.38 -20.40 15.00
N ARG A 96 4.55 -20.59 16.32
CA ARG A 96 4.66 -19.50 17.29
C ARG A 96 5.93 -18.67 17.09
N GLN A 97 7.09 -19.32 16.93
CA GLN A 97 8.35 -18.61 16.67
C GLN A 97 8.24 -17.75 15.41
N HIS A 98 7.70 -18.33 14.33
CA HIS A 98 7.48 -17.59 13.09
C HIS A 98 6.46 -16.44 13.27
N ALA A 99 5.40 -16.64 14.05
CA ALA A 99 4.46 -15.58 14.38
C ALA A 99 5.10 -14.44 15.22
N ASP A 100 6.03 -14.74 16.12
CA ASP A 100 6.79 -13.74 16.87
C ASP A 100 7.77 -12.95 15.97
N GLU A 101 8.31 -13.57 14.91
CA GLU A 101 9.12 -12.88 13.90
C GLU A 101 8.28 -11.97 12.99
N LEU A 102 7.10 -12.44 12.56
CA LEU A 102 6.21 -11.71 11.67
C LEU A 102 5.44 -10.59 12.38
N GLY A 103 5.08 -10.80 13.65
CA GLY A 103 4.19 -9.93 14.42
C GLY A 103 4.59 -8.44 14.43
N PRO A 104 5.84 -8.08 14.76
CA PRO A 104 6.28 -6.67 14.77
C PRO A 104 6.12 -5.97 13.43
N ARG A 105 6.39 -6.67 12.31
CA ARG A 105 6.25 -6.12 10.96
C ARG A 105 4.80 -5.83 10.62
N LEU A 106 3.89 -6.75 10.96
CA LEU A 106 2.45 -6.55 10.79
C LEU A 106 1.93 -5.37 11.63
N GLU A 107 2.42 -5.23 12.87
CA GLU A 107 2.03 -4.11 13.73
C GLU A 107 2.54 -2.77 13.18
N GLU A 108 3.76 -2.72 12.67
CA GLU A 108 4.33 -1.51 12.05
C GLU A 108 3.57 -1.10 10.79
N LEU A 109 3.30 -2.08 9.91
CA LEU A 109 2.47 -1.89 8.73
C LEU A 109 1.07 -1.36 9.11
N GLY A 110 0.58 -1.74 10.30
CA GLY A 110 -0.79 -1.40 10.75
C GLY A 110 -0.88 0.06 11.11
N LYS A 111 0.14 0.54 11.84
CA LYS A 111 0.30 1.95 12.16
C LYS A 111 0.49 2.79 10.91
N TYR A 112 1.22 2.28 9.92
CA TYR A 112 1.38 2.98 8.65
C TYR A 112 0.03 3.10 7.92
N LEU A 113 -0.74 2.01 7.84
CA LEU A 113 -2.08 2.04 7.27
C LEU A 113 -3.01 3.02 8.00
N ASP A 114 -2.98 3.02 9.33
CA ASP A 114 -3.76 3.97 10.12
C ASP A 114 -3.43 5.40 9.72
N ARG A 115 -2.14 5.74 9.63
CA ARG A 115 -1.70 7.09 9.24
C ARG A 115 -2.10 7.46 7.80
N VAL A 116 -2.07 6.51 6.88
CA VAL A 116 -2.39 6.78 5.47
C VAL A 116 -3.91 6.89 5.28
N LEU A 117 -4.69 6.05 5.95
CA LEU A 117 -6.13 5.93 5.72
C LEU A 117 -7.00 6.57 6.82
N ASP A 118 -6.42 7.31 7.78
CA ASP A 118 -7.18 8.04 8.81
C ASP A 118 -7.94 9.27 8.28
N GLY A 119 -7.66 9.69 7.04
CA GLY A 119 -8.23 10.88 6.42
C GLY A 119 -7.58 12.18 6.87
N GLY A 120 -6.50 12.13 7.66
CA GLY A 120 -5.73 13.30 8.11
C GLY A 120 -4.84 13.91 7.02
N SER A 121 -4.53 13.15 5.97
CA SER A 121 -3.77 13.61 4.80
C SER A 121 -4.35 13.07 3.49
N TYR A 122 -4.15 13.80 2.39
CA TYR A 122 -4.49 13.30 1.05
C TYR A 122 -3.53 12.19 0.64
N VAL A 123 -4.07 11.04 0.20
CA VAL A 123 -3.30 9.90 -0.26
C VAL A 123 -3.24 9.91 -1.79
N LYS A 124 -2.08 10.29 -2.32
CA LYS A 124 -1.79 10.30 -3.76
C LYS A 124 -1.81 8.91 -4.37
N HIS A 125 -2.09 8.84 -5.67
CA HIS A 125 -2.08 7.60 -6.43
C HIS A 125 -0.68 6.97 -6.42
N SER A 126 0.38 7.76 -6.59
CA SER A 126 1.77 7.33 -6.53
C SER A 126 2.12 6.66 -5.19
N ALA A 127 1.83 7.34 -4.08
CA ALA A 127 2.02 6.83 -2.72
C ALA A 127 1.23 5.54 -2.47
N SER A 128 -0.02 5.47 -2.96
CA SER A 128 -0.83 4.26 -2.85
C SER A 128 -0.26 3.07 -3.63
N LYS A 129 0.35 3.34 -4.79
CA LYS A 129 0.97 2.31 -5.63
C LYS A 129 2.21 1.74 -4.94
N GLU A 130 3.10 2.60 -4.44
CA GLU A 130 4.29 2.18 -3.68
C GLU A 130 3.88 1.33 -2.47
N PHE A 131 2.86 1.76 -1.73
CA PHE A 131 2.36 0.99 -0.60
C PHE A 131 1.80 -0.38 -1.00
N ARG A 132 1.05 -0.46 -2.11
CA ARG A 132 0.57 -1.75 -2.63
C ARG A 132 1.70 -2.65 -3.08
N GLU A 133 2.78 -2.11 -3.62
CA GLU A 133 3.96 -2.89 -3.98
C GLU A 133 4.62 -3.49 -2.74
N VAL A 134 4.72 -2.70 -1.65
CA VAL A 134 5.17 -3.21 -0.34
C VAL A 134 4.22 -4.31 0.18
N LEU A 135 2.91 -4.10 0.14
CA LEU A 135 1.91 -5.10 0.53
C LEU A 135 1.99 -6.38 -0.32
N ALA A 136 2.14 -6.25 -1.63
CA ALA A 136 2.21 -7.41 -2.53
C ALA A 136 3.53 -8.18 -2.39
N SER A 137 4.60 -7.50 -1.95
CA SER A 137 5.94 -8.09 -1.86
C SER A 137 6.16 -9.00 -0.67
N ALA A 138 5.33 -8.95 0.37
CA ALA A 138 5.44 -9.93 1.44
C ALA A 138 4.35 -11.01 1.34
N GLU A 139 4.75 -12.24 1.64
CA GLU A 139 3.88 -13.41 1.65
C GLU A 139 2.99 -13.32 2.90
N HIS A 140 1.85 -12.62 2.78
CA HIS A 140 1.20 -12.03 3.95
C HIS A 140 0.02 -12.79 4.53
N GLN A 141 -0.43 -13.90 3.94
CA GLN A 141 -1.54 -14.67 4.52
C GLN A 141 -1.04 -16.01 5.05
N PRO A 142 -0.42 -16.01 6.25
CA PRO A 142 -0.06 -17.25 6.89
C PRO A 142 -1.30 -18.10 7.14
N GLY A 143 -1.14 -19.40 6.96
CA GLY A 143 -2.13 -20.40 7.32
C GLY A 143 -2.52 -20.31 8.79
N GLY A 144 -3.67 -20.90 9.10
CA GLY A 144 -4.29 -20.92 10.42
C GLY A 144 -3.34 -21.14 11.59
N LEU A 145 -2.32 -22.00 11.50
CA LEU A 145 -1.40 -22.24 12.63
C LEU A 145 -0.60 -20.99 13.01
N VAL A 146 0.06 -20.37 12.03
CA VAL A 146 0.83 -19.14 12.25
C VAL A 146 -0.12 -17.99 12.59
N ARG A 147 -1.22 -17.82 11.84
CA ARG A 147 -2.22 -16.75 12.10
C ARG A 147 -2.76 -16.82 13.53
N ASN A 148 -3.08 -18.01 14.02
CA ASN A 148 -3.61 -18.24 15.37
C ASN A 148 -2.55 -18.12 16.47
N SER A 149 -1.27 -18.13 16.10
CA SER A 149 -0.15 -17.91 17.01
C SER A 149 0.25 -16.43 17.13
N LEU A 150 -0.20 -15.57 16.20
CA LEU A 150 0.01 -14.13 16.26
C LEU A 150 -0.63 -13.52 17.52
N ARG A 151 0.07 -12.52 18.09
CA ARG A 151 -0.48 -11.66 19.14
C ARG A 151 -1.73 -10.91 18.64
N PRO A 152 -2.66 -10.50 19.53
CA PRO A 152 -3.91 -9.86 19.12
C PRO A 152 -3.71 -8.64 18.20
N ARG A 153 -2.75 -7.76 18.51
CA ARG A 153 -2.48 -6.56 17.68
C ARG A 153 -2.01 -6.91 16.27
N ALA A 154 -1.02 -7.80 16.15
CA ALA A 154 -0.54 -8.29 14.87
C ALA A 154 -1.65 -8.99 14.05
N ARG A 155 -2.50 -9.78 14.71
CA ARG A 155 -3.65 -10.43 14.05
C ARG A 155 -4.69 -9.41 13.56
N THR A 156 -5.03 -8.41 14.38
CA THR A 156 -5.91 -7.33 13.96
C THR A 156 -5.33 -6.55 12.78
N ALA A 157 -4.03 -6.28 12.78
CA ALA A 157 -3.37 -5.65 11.65
C ALA A 157 -3.48 -6.53 10.39
N LEU A 158 -3.14 -7.81 10.49
CA LEU A 158 -3.29 -8.80 9.41
C LEU A 158 -4.71 -8.82 8.82
N ASP A 159 -5.73 -8.93 9.67
CA ASP A 159 -7.13 -8.98 9.24
C ASP A 159 -7.58 -7.69 8.56
N ARG A 160 -6.92 -6.56 8.84
CA ARG A 160 -7.16 -5.28 8.17
C ARG A 160 -6.44 -5.17 6.83
N PHE A 161 -5.24 -5.73 6.66
CA PHE A 161 -4.53 -5.70 5.36
C PHE A 161 -5.09 -6.68 4.36
N ALA A 162 -5.50 -7.88 4.80
CA ALA A 162 -5.86 -8.97 3.89
C ALA A 162 -6.92 -8.55 2.84
N PRO A 163 -7.98 -7.80 3.18
CA PRO A 163 -8.92 -7.28 2.18
C PRO A 163 -8.30 -6.26 1.21
N LEU A 164 -7.28 -5.53 1.66
CA LEU A 164 -6.62 -4.43 0.94
C LEU A 164 -5.54 -4.90 -0.03
N GLU A 165 -5.17 -6.18 -0.01
CA GLU A 165 -4.37 -6.79 -1.09
C GLU A 165 -5.09 -6.70 -2.44
N SER A 166 -6.43 -6.67 -2.43
CA SER A 166 -7.21 -6.43 -3.64
C SER A 166 -7.05 -4.97 -4.08
N PRO A 167 -6.56 -4.69 -5.31
CA PRO A 167 -6.38 -3.33 -5.80
C PRO A 167 -7.67 -2.51 -5.73
N LYS A 168 -8.81 -3.14 -6.02
CA LYS A 168 -10.13 -2.51 -5.98
C LYS A 168 -10.55 -2.12 -4.56
N ARG A 169 -10.26 -2.96 -3.56
CA ARG A 169 -10.59 -2.67 -2.15
C ARG A 169 -9.70 -1.58 -1.60
N PHE A 170 -8.41 -1.63 -1.89
CA PHE A 170 -7.48 -0.56 -1.52
C PHE A 170 -7.93 0.78 -2.08
N GLU A 171 -8.24 0.83 -3.37
CA GLU A 171 -8.69 2.03 -4.06
C GLU A 171 -9.95 2.63 -3.42
N ALA A 172 -10.88 1.78 -2.97
CA ALA A 172 -12.10 2.21 -2.28
C ALA A 172 -11.81 2.84 -0.91
N GLU A 173 -10.95 2.25 -0.08
CA GLU A 173 -10.58 2.83 1.22
C GLU A 173 -9.78 4.12 1.05
N ARG A 174 -8.86 4.17 0.08
CA ARG A 174 -8.14 5.41 -0.26
C ARG A 174 -9.10 6.52 -0.70
N SER A 175 -10.07 6.21 -1.55
CA SER A 175 -11.10 7.17 -2.01
C SER A 175 -11.92 7.71 -0.82
N LYS A 176 -12.29 6.83 0.13
CA LYS A 176 -12.99 7.21 1.35
C LYS A 176 -12.14 8.14 2.24
N ALA A 177 -10.87 7.80 2.48
CA ALA A 177 -9.95 8.61 3.25
C ALA A 177 -9.73 9.99 2.61
N ASN A 178 -9.50 10.03 1.29
CA ASN A 178 -9.33 11.30 0.54
C ASN A 178 -10.60 12.16 0.57
N LYS A 179 -11.79 11.55 0.48
CA LYS A 179 -13.05 12.28 0.61
C LYS A 179 -13.17 12.94 2.00
N GLN A 180 -12.86 12.20 3.06
CA GLN A 180 -12.87 12.73 4.42
C GLN A 180 -11.84 13.87 4.59
N PHE A 181 -10.63 13.71 4.05
CA PHE A 181 -9.62 14.77 4.02
C PHE A 181 -10.12 16.04 3.33
N ILE A 182 -10.74 15.90 2.14
CA ILE A 182 -11.29 17.03 1.39
C ILE A 182 -12.37 17.74 2.20
N GLU A 183 -13.33 17.00 2.76
CA GLU A 183 -14.42 17.56 3.56
C GLU A 183 -13.90 18.38 4.74
N MET A 184 -12.87 17.88 5.45
CA MET A 184 -12.21 18.59 6.54
C MET A 184 -11.38 19.80 6.06
N SER A 185 -10.93 19.79 4.82
CA SER A 185 -10.09 20.85 4.22
C SER A 185 -10.89 22.02 3.68
N ILE A 186 -12.17 21.83 3.30
CA ILE A 186 -13.02 22.88 2.72
C ILE A 186 -13.02 24.18 3.54
N PRO A 187 -13.21 24.18 4.88
CA PRO A 187 -13.20 25.42 5.66
C PRO A 187 -11.86 26.17 5.58
N ARG A 188 -10.74 25.42 5.64
CA ARG A 188 -9.38 25.98 5.53
C ARG A 188 -9.13 26.55 4.14
N VAL A 189 -9.62 25.88 3.09
CA VAL A 189 -9.55 26.38 1.71
C VAL A 189 -10.32 27.70 1.58
N LYS A 190 -11.59 27.71 1.98
CA LYS A 190 -12.43 28.92 1.91
C LYS A 190 -11.80 30.09 2.66
N ALA A 191 -11.22 29.84 3.83
CA ALA A 191 -10.50 30.86 4.60
C ALA A 191 -9.24 31.37 3.86
N ALA A 192 -8.40 30.47 3.35
CA ALA A 192 -7.18 30.82 2.65
C ALA A 192 -7.42 31.62 1.36
N THR A 193 -8.55 31.39 0.68
CA THR A 193 -8.87 32.06 -0.58
C THR A 193 -9.63 33.38 -0.40
N ARG A 194 -10.23 33.63 0.77
CA ARG A 194 -11.13 34.77 1.01
C ARG A 194 -10.47 36.13 0.77
N SER A 195 -9.20 36.28 1.08
CA SER A 195 -8.47 37.55 0.89
C SER A 195 -7.90 37.74 -0.51
N VAL A 196 -8.01 36.72 -1.37
CA VAL A 196 -7.37 36.67 -2.69
C VAL A 196 -8.41 36.77 -3.81
N LEU A 197 -9.58 36.20 -3.58
CA LEU A 197 -10.62 36.08 -4.60
C LEU A 197 -11.71 37.13 -4.37
N PRO A 198 -12.30 37.67 -5.45
CA PRO A 198 -13.35 38.69 -5.36
C PRO A 198 -14.67 38.14 -4.79
N TYR A 199 -14.86 36.82 -4.86
CA TYR A 199 -16.05 36.13 -4.36
C TYR A 199 -15.64 34.85 -3.63
N PRO A 200 -16.44 34.38 -2.65
CA PRO A 200 -16.24 33.07 -2.04
C PRO A 200 -16.27 31.96 -3.09
N VAL A 201 -15.41 30.95 -2.93
CA VAL A 201 -15.45 29.73 -3.75
C VAL A 201 -16.66 28.88 -3.38
N THR A 202 -17.25 28.21 -4.38
CA THR A 202 -18.27 27.18 -4.13
C THR A 202 -17.66 25.96 -3.45
N ASP A 203 -18.49 25.04 -2.96
CA ASP A 203 -17.99 23.79 -2.38
C ASP A 203 -17.24 22.95 -3.41
N GLU A 204 -17.73 22.85 -4.65
CA GLU A 204 -17.07 22.10 -5.72
C GLU A 204 -15.71 22.71 -6.09
N GLN A 205 -15.61 24.04 -6.08
CA GLN A 205 -14.33 24.72 -6.28
C GLN A 205 -13.39 24.50 -5.09
N ALA A 206 -13.90 24.53 -3.86
CA ALA A 206 -13.11 24.25 -2.66
C ALA A 206 -12.60 22.80 -2.64
N GLU A 207 -13.41 21.83 -3.04
CA GLU A 207 -13.03 20.43 -3.21
C GLU A 207 -11.92 20.27 -4.27
N THR A 208 -12.08 20.94 -5.42
CA THR A 208 -11.06 20.95 -6.48
C THR A 208 -9.74 21.56 -5.99
N ILE A 209 -9.82 22.63 -5.21
CA ILE A 209 -8.65 23.30 -4.62
C ILE A 209 -7.99 22.41 -3.55
N ALA A 210 -8.77 21.74 -2.71
CA ALA A 210 -8.28 20.86 -1.64
C ALA A 210 -7.65 19.56 -2.18
N THR A 211 -8.07 19.10 -3.36
CA THR A 211 -7.55 17.87 -3.97
C THR A 211 -6.05 17.97 -4.23
N ASP A 212 -5.25 17.12 -3.58
CA ASP A 212 -3.79 17.06 -3.72
C ASP A 212 -3.35 15.74 -4.37
N GLU A 213 -3.90 15.43 -5.54
CA GLU A 213 -3.50 14.27 -6.34
C GLU A 213 -2.26 14.57 -7.18
N ASP A 214 -1.49 13.55 -7.57
CA ASP A 214 -0.32 13.69 -8.46
C ASP A 214 -0.65 14.45 -9.75
N VAL A 215 -1.83 14.15 -10.32
CA VAL A 215 -2.36 14.75 -11.54
C VAL A 215 -3.86 14.94 -11.38
N THR A 216 -4.34 16.17 -11.57
CA THR A 216 -5.78 16.50 -11.51
C THR A 216 -6.24 17.14 -12.81
N LEU A 217 -7.26 16.57 -13.45
CA LEU A 217 -7.96 17.17 -14.59
C LEU A 217 -9.25 17.84 -14.11
N VAL A 218 -9.35 19.15 -14.28
CA VAL A 218 -10.55 19.92 -13.93
C VAL A 218 -11.34 20.26 -15.18
N LEU A 219 -12.53 19.69 -15.31
CA LEU A 219 -13.45 20.00 -16.41
C LEU A 219 -14.31 21.21 -16.03
N ALA A 220 -14.14 22.32 -16.75
CA ALA A 220 -14.77 23.59 -16.40
C ALA A 220 -15.32 24.34 -17.63
N GLY A 221 -16.64 24.56 -17.63
CA GLY A 221 -17.35 25.32 -18.66
C GLY A 221 -16.92 26.79 -18.77
N ALA A 222 -17.42 27.48 -19.78
CA ALA A 222 -17.25 28.93 -19.88
C ALA A 222 -17.89 29.63 -18.65
N GLY A 223 -17.22 30.63 -18.09
CA GLY A 223 -17.75 31.39 -16.95
C GLY A 223 -17.74 30.69 -15.58
N THR A 224 -17.32 29.42 -15.47
CA THR A 224 -17.38 28.66 -14.20
C THR A 224 -16.25 28.95 -13.21
N GLY A 225 -15.46 30.01 -13.44
CA GLY A 225 -14.40 30.42 -12.52
C GLY A 225 -13.07 29.68 -12.63
N LYS A 226 -12.67 29.19 -13.81
CA LYS A 226 -11.33 28.53 -14.02
C LYS A 226 -10.16 29.29 -13.40
N THR A 227 -10.04 30.58 -13.71
CA THR A 227 -8.98 31.45 -13.18
C THR A 227 -9.08 31.60 -11.65
N VAL A 228 -10.30 31.64 -11.12
CA VAL A 228 -10.57 31.70 -9.67
C VAL A 228 -10.08 30.43 -8.99
N THR A 229 -10.37 29.26 -9.55
CA THR A 229 -9.89 27.97 -9.03
C THR A 229 -8.37 27.88 -9.07
N ILE A 230 -7.71 28.32 -10.15
CA ILE A 230 -6.24 28.31 -10.25
C ILE A 230 -5.60 29.19 -9.17
N VAL A 231 -6.05 30.44 -9.04
CA VAL A 231 -5.54 31.37 -8.03
C VAL A 231 -5.82 30.85 -6.62
N GLY A 232 -7.01 30.28 -6.40
CA GLY A 232 -7.37 29.64 -5.14
C GLY A 232 -6.47 28.45 -4.80
N LYS A 233 -6.09 27.63 -5.79
CA LYS A 233 -5.15 26.52 -5.61
C LYS A 233 -3.76 27.00 -5.21
N VAL A 234 -3.24 28.05 -5.84
CA VAL A 234 -1.95 28.66 -5.44
C VAL A 234 -2.03 29.15 -3.99
N ALA A 235 -3.08 29.87 -3.63
CA ALA A 235 -3.27 30.37 -2.26
C ALA A 235 -3.34 29.23 -1.24
N HIS A 236 -4.07 28.16 -1.56
CA HIS A 236 -4.17 26.98 -0.69
C HIS A 236 -2.83 26.27 -0.51
N LEU A 237 -2.10 26.00 -1.59
CA LEU A 237 -0.79 25.33 -1.53
C LEU A 237 0.20 26.11 -0.67
N VAL A 238 0.26 27.44 -0.81
CA VAL A 238 1.19 28.25 -0.01
C VAL A 238 0.73 28.39 1.45
N ARG A 239 -0.53 28.74 1.69
CA ARG A 239 -1.01 29.13 3.03
C ARG A 239 -1.37 27.95 3.92
N ASN A 240 -1.87 26.85 3.35
CA ASN A 240 -2.34 25.69 4.11
C ASN A 240 -1.36 24.52 4.05
N GLU A 241 -0.72 24.30 2.90
CA GLU A 241 0.18 23.17 2.66
C GLU A 241 1.67 23.55 2.79
N GLY A 242 1.97 24.84 2.97
CA GLY A 242 3.34 25.31 3.20
C GLY A 242 4.28 25.19 2.00
N VAL A 243 3.74 25.01 0.79
CA VAL A 243 4.53 25.00 -0.45
C VAL A 243 5.14 26.37 -0.67
N ARG A 244 6.44 26.44 -0.99
CA ARG A 244 7.06 27.73 -1.22
C ARG A 244 6.56 28.30 -2.55
N PRO A 245 6.26 29.61 -2.63
CA PRO A 245 5.75 30.19 -3.87
C PRO A 245 6.62 29.88 -5.10
N ASP A 246 7.95 29.86 -4.97
CA ASP A 246 8.90 29.61 -6.05
C ASP A 246 8.93 28.16 -6.56
N GLU A 247 8.30 27.24 -5.83
CA GLU A 247 8.06 25.85 -6.27
C GLU A 247 6.82 25.72 -7.17
N ILE A 248 6.02 26.79 -7.30
CA ILE A 248 4.77 26.79 -8.06
C ILE A 248 4.98 27.45 -9.43
N LEU A 249 4.61 26.71 -10.48
CA LEU A 249 4.55 27.19 -11.87
C LEU A 249 3.12 27.17 -12.38
N VAL A 250 2.63 28.33 -12.83
CA VAL A 250 1.34 28.47 -13.51
C VAL A 250 1.58 28.82 -14.97
N LEU A 251 1.08 27.98 -15.88
CA LEU A 251 1.20 28.16 -17.32
C LEU A 251 -0.15 28.57 -17.94
N ALA A 252 -0.13 29.63 -18.74
CA ALA A 252 -1.26 30.05 -19.55
C ALA A 252 -0.90 30.02 -21.04
N TYR A 253 -1.91 29.95 -21.91
CA TYR A 253 -1.68 29.90 -23.35
C TYR A 253 -1.22 31.26 -23.92
N ASN A 254 -1.85 32.35 -23.50
CA ASN A 254 -1.57 33.70 -23.98
C ASN A 254 -1.11 34.63 -22.85
N ARG A 255 -0.51 35.77 -23.23
CA ARG A 255 0.07 36.76 -22.30
C ARG A 255 -0.99 37.39 -21.40
N LYS A 256 -2.14 37.76 -21.96
CA LYS A 256 -3.24 38.39 -21.23
C LYS A 256 -3.72 37.50 -20.07
N ALA A 257 -3.92 36.21 -20.30
CA ALA A 257 -4.30 35.26 -19.24
C ALA A 257 -3.21 35.10 -18.17
N ALA A 258 -1.94 35.09 -18.56
CA ALA A 258 -0.82 35.05 -17.60
C ALA A 258 -0.75 36.33 -16.75
N GLU A 259 -0.99 37.50 -17.35
CA GLU A 259 -1.05 38.79 -16.66
C GLU A 259 -2.24 38.85 -15.69
N GLU A 260 -3.44 38.49 -16.13
CA GLU A 260 -4.64 38.42 -15.29
C GLU A 260 -4.47 37.51 -14.07
N ILE A 261 -3.79 36.35 -14.22
CA ILE A 261 -3.47 35.48 -13.09
C ILE A 261 -2.48 36.16 -12.15
N ARG A 262 -1.40 36.74 -12.69
CA ARG A 262 -0.34 37.37 -11.91
C ARG A 262 -0.85 38.55 -11.08
N GLU A 263 -1.71 39.39 -11.66
CA GLU A 263 -2.33 40.52 -10.97
C GLU A 263 -3.24 40.11 -9.81
N ARG A 264 -3.80 38.90 -9.86
CA ARG A 264 -4.63 38.34 -8.78
C ARG A 264 -3.82 37.71 -7.64
N LEU A 265 -2.52 37.48 -7.83
CA LEU A 265 -1.67 36.93 -6.77
C LEU A 265 -1.22 38.06 -5.83
N PRO A 266 -1.60 38.03 -4.54
CA PRO A 266 -1.13 39.00 -3.55
C PRO A 266 0.38 38.84 -3.28
N PRO A 267 1.00 39.81 -2.58
CA PRO A 267 2.45 39.82 -2.36
C PRO A 267 3.02 38.53 -1.75
N ASP A 268 2.31 37.86 -0.85
CA ASP A 268 2.74 36.60 -0.24
C ASP A 268 2.80 35.43 -1.24
N LEU A 269 2.08 35.51 -2.36
CA LEU A 269 2.06 34.51 -3.43
C LEU A 269 2.88 34.95 -4.66
N SER A 270 3.43 36.18 -4.66
CA SER A 270 4.10 36.77 -5.83
C SER A 270 5.39 36.07 -6.25
N GLY A 271 5.97 35.24 -5.37
CA GLY A 271 7.10 34.37 -5.72
C GLY A 271 6.74 33.23 -6.70
N SER A 272 5.45 32.95 -6.90
CA SER A 272 4.99 31.96 -7.87
C SER A 272 5.26 32.38 -9.32
N ARG A 273 5.80 31.45 -10.10
CA ARG A 273 6.12 31.69 -11.50
C ARG A 273 4.87 31.57 -12.34
N VAL A 274 4.34 32.70 -12.80
CA VAL A 274 3.25 32.74 -13.80
C VAL A 274 3.83 33.07 -15.16
N SER A 275 3.58 32.25 -16.17
CA SER A 275 4.21 32.37 -17.50
C SER A 275 3.31 31.86 -18.63
N THR A 276 3.61 32.25 -19.87
CA THR A 276 3.15 31.48 -21.02
C THR A 276 4.06 30.27 -21.25
N PHE A 277 3.59 29.26 -22.00
CA PHE A 277 4.43 28.11 -22.40
C PHE A 277 5.72 28.57 -23.11
N HIS A 278 5.62 29.48 -24.08
CA HIS A 278 6.76 29.98 -24.84
C HIS A 278 7.77 30.75 -23.98
N ALA A 279 7.29 31.63 -23.10
CA ALA A 279 8.17 32.39 -22.22
C ALA A 279 8.90 31.47 -21.22
N PHE A 280 8.20 30.45 -20.70
CA PHE A 280 8.79 29.46 -19.81
C PHE A 280 9.83 28.63 -20.55
N GLY A 281 9.50 28.09 -21.73
CA GLY A 281 10.43 27.31 -22.56
C GLY A 281 11.70 28.09 -22.90
N ARG A 282 11.57 29.36 -23.32
CA ARG A 282 12.72 30.23 -23.57
C ARG A 282 13.58 30.42 -22.32
N SER A 283 12.97 30.55 -21.13
CA SER A 283 13.70 30.67 -19.85
C SER A 283 14.47 29.39 -19.48
N VAL A 284 13.93 28.22 -19.79
CA VAL A 284 14.60 26.93 -19.56
C VAL A 284 15.79 26.78 -20.49
N ILE A 285 15.63 27.06 -21.79
CA ILE A 285 16.73 26.97 -22.76
C ILE A 285 17.84 27.98 -22.44
N ALA A 286 17.47 29.20 -22.02
CA ALA A 286 18.44 30.22 -21.62
C ALA A 286 19.36 29.75 -20.48
N LYS A 287 18.83 28.97 -19.53
CA LYS A 287 19.62 28.37 -18.43
C LYS A 287 20.57 27.27 -18.90
N SER A 288 20.31 26.66 -20.05
CA SER A 288 21.10 25.55 -20.62
C SER A 288 22.20 25.98 -21.59
N GLY A 289 22.43 27.28 -21.80
CA GLY A 289 23.59 27.77 -22.57
C GLY A 289 23.30 28.74 -23.72
N GLY A 290 22.07 29.23 -23.90
CA GLY A 290 21.79 30.35 -24.82
C GLY A 290 20.30 30.52 -25.13
N ALA A 291 19.76 31.73 -24.96
CA ALA A 291 18.35 31.99 -25.28
C ALA A 291 18.14 32.10 -26.80
N PRO A 292 17.20 31.36 -27.41
CA PRO A 292 16.90 31.51 -28.83
C PRO A 292 16.40 32.93 -29.13
N SER A 293 16.90 33.51 -30.22
CA SER A 293 16.39 34.77 -30.77
C SER A 293 14.99 34.55 -31.29
N ILE A 294 14.03 35.36 -30.83
CA ILE A 294 12.71 35.42 -31.48
C ILE A 294 12.89 36.23 -32.76
N SER A 295 12.34 35.76 -33.88
CA SER A 295 12.37 36.51 -35.13
C SER A 295 11.64 37.85 -34.95
N LYS A 296 12.17 38.93 -35.52
CA LYS A 296 11.52 40.25 -35.52
C LYS A 296 10.08 40.19 -36.06
N VAL A 297 9.82 39.28 -37.01
CA VAL A 297 8.48 39.04 -37.60
C VAL A 297 7.48 38.51 -36.55
N ALA A 298 7.95 37.74 -35.57
CA ALA A 298 7.09 37.19 -34.51
C ALA A 298 6.86 38.20 -33.36
N GLU A 299 7.64 39.28 -33.30
CA GLU A 299 7.45 40.39 -32.33
C GLU A 299 6.62 41.53 -32.93
N ASP A 300 6.52 41.59 -34.26
CA ASP A 300 5.78 42.61 -34.98
C ASP A 300 4.27 42.38 -34.88
N ARG A 301 3.63 43.18 -34.02
CA ARG A 301 2.16 43.17 -33.83
C ARG A 301 1.41 43.71 -35.05
N SER A 302 2.07 44.37 -36.00
CA SER A 302 1.44 44.91 -37.20
C SER A 302 1.21 43.86 -38.30
N VAL A 303 1.86 42.70 -38.21
CA VAL A 303 1.76 41.62 -39.22
C VAL A 303 0.47 40.80 -39.11
N PHE A 304 -0.28 40.95 -38.00
CA PHE A 304 -1.48 40.15 -37.70
C PHE A 304 -2.76 40.99 -37.52
N ILE A 305 -2.76 42.25 -38.00
CA ILE A 305 -3.95 43.13 -38.04
C ILE A 305 -4.41 43.25 -39.49
#